data_AF-A0A5A7N6M6-F1
#
_entry.id   AF-A0A5A7N6M6-F1
#
_cell.length_a   1.000
_cell.length_b   1.000
_cell.length_c   1.000
_cell.angle_alpha   90.00
_cell.angle_beta   90.00
_cell.angle_gamma   90.00
#
_symmetry.space_group_name_H-M   'P 1'
#
loop_
_entity.id
_entity.type
_entity.pdbx_description
1 polymer ?
#
loop_
_entity_poly.entity_id
_entity_poly.type
_entity_poly.pdbx_seq_one_letter_code
_entity_poly.pdbx_strand_id
1 'polypeptide(L)'
;MEGWKLEDGTPVTADDLAREITLVPRTRFWRLSHIALLWPRHSDPDSTAQAGGFADGYALELTPAPDGVIWLLQPVNGDPLDRQTGFAPNGRAAVMAAFDKMSQDYAQKQARALISP
;
A
#
# COMPACT_ATOMS: atom_id res chain seq x y z
N MET A 1 5.73 2.95 14.70
CA MET A 1 5.04 2.64 13.44
C MET A 1 6.02 2.86 12.33
N GLU A 2 6.17 1.87 11.47
CA GLU A 2 6.96 1.99 10.25
C GLU A 2 6.33 3.02 9.33
N GLY A 3 7.13 3.91 8.74
CA GLY A 3 6.64 4.93 7.83
C GLY A 3 6.78 4.48 6.39
N TRP A 4 5.92 5.02 5.51
CA TRP A 4 5.91 4.72 4.08
C TRP A 4 6.40 5.92 3.27
N LYS A 5 6.95 5.67 2.08
CA LYS A 5 7.44 6.68 1.16
C LYS A 5 7.12 6.33 -0.29
N LEU A 6 7.07 7.35 -1.15
CA LEU A 6 7.12 7.19 -2.60
C LEU A 6 8.52 6.77 -3.05
N GLU A 7 8.62 6.37 -4.33
CA GLU A 7 9.87 5.98 -4.98
C GLU A 7 10.97 7.06 -4.86
N ASP A 8 10.60 8.34 -4.96
CA ASP A 8 11.52 9.48 -4.88
C ASP A 8 11.99 9.84 -3.46
N GLY A 9 11.57 9.09 -2.43
CA GLY A 9 11.90 9.37 -1.04
C GLY A 9 10.85 10.16 -0.26
N THR A 10 9.85 10.74 -0.93
CA THR A 10 8.83 11.58 -0.30
C THR A 10 8.03 10.77 0.72
N PRO A 11 7.99 11.18 2.01
CA PRO A 11 7.20 10.48 3.00
C PRO A 11 5.71 10.63 2.74
N VAL A 12 4.96 9.55 2.95
CA VAL A 12 3.51 9.51 2.76
C VAL A 12 2.83 9.25 4.09
N THR A 13 1.87 10.10 4.44
CA THR A 13 0.98 9.90 5.58
C THR A 13 -0.36 9.32 5.15
N ALA A 14 -1.11 8.77 6.10
CA ALA A 14 -2.46 8.30 5.83
C ALA A 14 -3.39 9.44 5.38
N ASP A 15 -3.16 10.67 5.84
CA ASP A 15 -3.96 11.83 5.46
C ASP A 15 -3.69 12.29 4.03
N ASP A 16 -2.47 12.14 3.53
CA ASP A 16 -2.13 12.45 2.14
C ASP A 16 -2.97 11.60 1.18
N LEU A 17 -2.94 10.28 1.34
CA LEU A 17 -3.70 9.35 0.49
C LEU A 17 -5.20 9.42 0.74
N ALA A 18 -5.63 9.66 1.98
CA ALA A 18 -7.05 9.84 2.30
C ALA A 18 -7.62 11.08 1.61
N ARG A 19 -6.84 12.15 1.49
CA ARG A 19 -7.22 13.33 0.70
C ARG A 19 -7.31 12.99 -0.77
N GLU A 20 -6.31 12.32 -1.36
CA GLU A 20 -6.32 11.93 -2.77
C GLU A 20 -7.59 11.13 -3.14
N ILE A 21 -7.96 10.11 -2.36
CA ILE A 21 -9.14 9.28 -2.66
C ILE A 21 -10.48 10.03 -2.55
N THR A 22 -10.54 11.14 -1.81
CA THR A 22 -11.74 12.00 -1.77
C THR A 22 -11.91 12.84 -3.03
N LEU A 23 -10.82 13.09 -3.77
CA LEU A 23 -10.82 13.85 -5.01
C LEU A 23 -11.12 12.99 -6.25
N VAL A 24 -11.11 11.66 -6.10
CA VAL A 24 -11.35 10.72 -7.20
C VAL A 24 -12.81 10.83 -7.69
N PRO A 25 -13.04 11.13 -8.99
CA PRO A 25 -14.38 11.24 -9.55
C PRO A 25 -15.21 9.97 -9.42
N ARG A 26 -16.50 10.14 -9.12
CA ARG A 26 -17.48 9.05 -8.98
C ARG A 26 -18.65 9.30 -9.91
N THR A 27 -19.00 8.32 -10.73
CA THR A 27 -20.23 8.35 -11.52
C THR A 27 -21.08 7.10 -11.26
N ARG A 28 -22.31 7.09 -11.77
CA ARG A 28 -23.16 5.89 -11.69
C ARG A 28 -22.65 4.71 -12.53
N PHE A 29 -21.75 4.97 -13.48
CA PHE A 29 -21.35 4.00 -14.52
C PHE A 29 -19.92 3.52 -14.35
N TRP A 30 -19.03 4.37 -13.85
CA TRP A 30 -17.62 4.07 -13.67
C TRP A 30 -17.08 4.77 -12.43
N ARG A 31 -16.02 4.18 -11.89
CA ARG A 31 -15.25 4.73 -10.77
C ARG A 31 -13.79 4.60 -11.12
N LEU A 32 -13.05 5.68 -10.96
CA LEU A 32 -11.61 5.63 -10.99
C LEU A 32 -11.10 5.14 -9.63
N SER A 33 -9.92 4.53 -9.63
CA SER A 33 -9.18 4.22 -8.43
C SER A 33 -7.96 5.12 -8.32
N HIS A 34 -7.49 5.33 -7.10
CA HIS A 34 -6.20 5.96 -6.83
C HIS A 34 -5.19 4.87 -6.55
N ILE A 35 -4.06 4.86 -7.26
CA ILE A 35 -2.99 3.88 -7.08
C ILE A 35 -1.74 4.62 -6.60
N ALA A 36 -1.15 4.14 -5.51
CA ALA A 36 0.13 4.61 -4.99
C ALA A 36 1.13 3.45 -4.89
N LEU A 37 2.36 3.68 -5.37
CA LEU A 37 3.48 2.77 -5.16
C LEU A 37 4.26 3.24 -3.94
N LEU A 38 4.40 2.36 -2.95
CA LEU A 38 4.88 2.70 -1.62
C LEU A 38 5.97 1.74 -1.18
N TRP A 39 7.01 2.27 -0.56
CA TRP A 39 8.08 1.51 0.08
C TRP A 39 8.18 1.85 1.58
N PRO A 40 8.67 0.93 2.41
CA PRO A 40 9.11 1.27 3.76
C PRO A 40 10.18 2.36 3.72
N ARG A 41 10.19 3.27 4.70
CA ARG A 41 11.13 4.41 4.73
C ARG A 41 12.60 4.02 4.57
N HIS A 42 12.96 2.86 5.11
CA HIS A 42 14.33 2.35 5.14
C HIS A 42 14.72 1.53 3.90
N SER A 43 13.76 1.08 3.10
CA SER A 43 14.06 0.32 1.87
C SER A 43 14.52 1.26 0.76
N ASP A 44 15.44 0.81 -0.06
CA ASP A 44 15.94 1.52 -1.24
C ASP A 44 15.25 0.96 -2.50
N PRO A 45 14.32 1.70 -3.13
CA PRO A 45 13.60 1.21 -4.31
C PRO A 45 14.53 0.96 -5.52
N ASP A 46 15.72 1.57 -5.58
CA ASP A 46 16.68 1.36 -6.66
C ASP A 46 17.52 0.07 -6.48
N SER A 47 17.50 -0.51 -5.27
CA SER A 47 18.26 -1.71 -4.95
C SER A 47 17.53 -2.98 -5.37
N THR A 48 18.21 -3.89 -6.05
CA THR A 48 17.67 -5.21 -6.41
C THR A 48 17.74 -6.24 -5.27
N ALA A 49 18.15 -5.82 -4.07
CA ALA A 49 18.20 -6.71 -2.91
C ALA A 49 16.79 -7.22 -2.52
N GLN A 50 16.69 -8.49 -2.11
CA GLN A 50 15.40 -9.08 -1.73
C GLN A 50 14.82 -8.50 -0.44
N ALA A 51 15.68 -8.07 0.47
CA ALA A 51 15.35 -7.36 1.69
C ALA A 51 16.02 -5.98 1.67
N GLY A 52 15.29 -4.94 2.09
CA GLY A 52 15.75 -3.56 2.07
C GLY A 52 15.78 -2.93 0.69
N GLY A 53 15.28 -3.60 -0.36
CA GLY A 53 15.32 -3.16 -1.75
C GLY A 53 13.94 -2.98 -2.40
N PHE A 54 13.91 -2.91 -3.72
CA PHE A 54 12.72 -2.79 -4.57
C PHE A 54 11.61 -3.79 -4.19
N ALA A 55 12.00 -5.02 -3.86
CA ALA A 55 11.08 -6.11 -3.55
C ALA A 55 10.23 -5.89 -2.28
N ASP A 56 10.55 -4.89 -1.46
CA ASP A 56 9.76 -4.51 -0.28
C ASP A 56 8.57 -3.61 -0.60
N GLY A 57 8.45 -3.15 -1.85
CA GLY A 57 7.40 -2.23 -2.27
C GLY A 57 6.01 -2.86 -2.33
N TYR A 58 5.01 -2.00 -2.28
CA TYR A 58 3.60 -2.34 -2.44
C TYR A 58 2.92 -1.36 -3.41
N ALA A 59 2.06 -1.89 -4.27
CA ALA A 59 1.03 -1.09 -4.93
C ALA A 59 -0.23 -1.11 -4.05
N LEU A 60 -0.64 0.07 -3.58
CA LEU A 60 -1.89 0.30 -2.89
C LEU A 60 -2.89 0.93 -3.85
N GLU A 61 -3.95 0.21 -4.16
CA GLU A 61 -5.11 0.73 -4.89
C GLU A 61 -6.25 1.05 -3.91
N LEU A 62 -6.81 2.24 -4.04
CA LEU A 62 -7.97 2.73 -3.30
C LEU A 62 -9.11 2.99 -4.28
N THR A 63 -10.22 2.29 -4.11
CA THR A 63 -11.36 2.36 -5.00
C THR A 63 -12.61 2.81 -4.24
N PRO A 64 -13.24 3.93 -4.63
CA PRO A 64 -14.48 4.36 -4.01
C PRO A 64 -15.60 3.33 -4.15
N ALA A 65 -16.33 3.10 -3.06
CA ALA A 65 -17.53 2.26 -3.01
C ALA A 65 -18.74 3.09 -2.54
N PRO A 66 -19.99 2.63 -2.72
CA PRO A 66 -21.17 3.37 -2.26
C PRO A 66 -21.10 3.72 -0.77
N ASP A 67 -20.66 2.75 0.04
CA ASP A 67 -20.69 2.83 1.50
C ASP A 67 -19.29 3.00 2.12
N GLY A 68 -18.27 3.32 1.30
CA GLY A 68 -16.90 3.42 1.79
C GLY A 68 -15.84 3.38 0.72
N VAL A 69 -14.73 2.73 1.03
CA VAL A 69 -13.57 2.56 0.14
C VAL A 69 -13.09 1.12 0.23
N ILE A 70 -12.93 0.50 -0.93
CA ILE A 70 -12.23 -0.78 -1.08
C ILE A 70 -10.74 -0.44 -1.22
N TRP A 71 -9.90 -1.14 -0.47
CA TRP A 71 -8.45 -1.07 -0.65
C TRP A 71 -7.93 -2.42 -1.12
N LEU A 72 -6.88 -2.37 -1.93
CA LEU A 72 -6.21 -3.53 -2.48
C LEU A 72 -4.70 -3.33 -2.37
N LEU A 73 -4.02 -4.37 -1.89
CA LEU A 73 -2.58 -4.40 -1.74
C LEU A 73 -2.00 -5.49 -2.64
N GLN A 74 -1.05 -5.08 -3.48
CA GLN A 74 -0.23 -5.99 -4.27
C GLN A 74 1.24 -5.76 -3.88
N PRO A 75 1.90 -6.74 -3.22
CA PRO A 75 3.35 -6.68 -3.06
C PRO A 75 4.03 -6.64 -4.44
N VAL A 76 5.01 -5.76 -4.62
CA VAL A 76 5.68 -5.51 -5.92
C VAL A 76 6.39 -6.77 -6.44
N ASN A 77 6.95 -7.59 -5.55
CA ASN A 77 7.56 -8.87 -5.89
C ASN A 77 6.70 -10.08 -5.46
N GLY A 78 5.40 -9.86 -5.23
CA GLY A 78 4.46 -10.92 -4.81
C GLY A 78 3.79 -11.59 -6.00
N ASP A 79 3.27 -12.80 -5.78
CA ASP A 79 2.37 -13.44 -6.74
C ASP A 79 1.10 -12.56 -6.87
N PRO A 80 0.54 -12.34 -8.08
CA PRO A 80 -0.76 -11.70 -8.23
C PRO A 80 -1.88 -12.34 -7.41
N LEU A 81 -1.76 -13.62 -7.06
CA LEU A 81 -2.68 -14.35 -6.19
C LEU A 81 -2.52 -14.01 -4.70
N ASP A 82 -1.38 -13.46 -4.29
CA ASP A 82 -1.14 -12.97 -2.92
C ASP A 82 -1.78 -11.61 -2.65
N ARG A 83 -2.53 -11.10 -3.63
CA ARG A 83 -3.26 -9.85 -3.53
C ARG A 83 -4.24 -9.89 -2.36
N GLN A 84 -4.22 -8.82 -1.60
CA GLN A 84 -5.09 -8.67 -0.45
C GLN A 84 -6.05 -7.54 -0.67
N THR A 85 -7.26 -7.70 -0.15
CA THR A 85 -8.32 -6.71 -0.30
C THR A 85 -9.01 -6.51 1.03
N GLY A 86 -9.51 -5.31 1.23
CA GLY A 86 -10.38 -5.01 2.35
C GLY A 86 -11.30 -3.84 2.05
N PHE A 87 -12.15 -3.55 3.01
CA PHE A 87 -13.15 -2.50 2.93
C PHE A 87 -13.15 -1.70 4.23
N ALA A 88 -13.35 -0.39 4.11
CA ALA A 88 -13.54 0.48 5.26
C ALA A 88 -14.57 1.57 4.97
N PRO A 89 -15.23 2.13 6.00
CA PRO A 89 -16.34 3.08 5.82
C PRO A 89 -15.92 4.44 5.24
N ASN A 90 -14.64 4.78 5.24
CA ASN A 90 -14.14 6.03 4.65
C ASN A 90 -12.67 5.89 4.20
N GLY A 91 -12.19 6.90 3.46
CA GLY A 91 -10.84 6.91 2.88
C GLY A 91 -9.73 6.78 3.93
N ARG A 92 -9.81 7.53 5.03
CA ARG A 92 -8.80 7.47 6.10
C ARG A 92 -8.75 6.08 6.75
N ALA A 93 -9.90 5.51 7.08
CA ALA A 93 -9.97 4.17 7.66
C ALA A 93 -9.46 3.09 6.68
N ALA A 94 -9.71 3.24 5.38
CA ALA A 94 -9.21 2.34 4.36
C ALA A 94 -7.68 2.40 4.25
N VAL A 95 -7.11 3.61 4.20
CA VAL A 95 -5.66 3.81 4.15
C VAL A 95 -4.99 3.28 5.41
N MET A 96 -5.54 3.54 6.60
CA MET A 96 -5.00 3.01 7.85
C MET A 96 -5.02 1.49 7.88
N ALA A 97 -6.13 0.85 7.48
CA ALA A 97 -6.22 -0.61 7.43
C ALA A 97 -5.21 -1.21 6.42
N ALA A 98 -5.04 -0.56 5.27
CA ALA A 98 -4.02 -0.95 4.30
C ALA A 98 -2.60 -0.80 4.86
N PHE A 99 -2.29 0.31 5.53
CA PHE A 99 -0.98 0.56 6.15
C PHE A 99 -0.66 -0.45 7.25
N ASP A 100 -1.63 -0.75 8.10
CA ASP A 100 -1.49 -1.78 9.13
C ASP A 100 -1.19 -3.13 8.50
N LYS A 101 -1.89 -3.47 7.41
CA LYS A 101 -1.69 -4.75 6.72
C LYS A 101 -0.33 -4.84 6.03
N MET A 102 0.08 -3.79 5.31
CA MET A 102 1.44 -3.71 4.73
C MET A 102 2.51 -3.84 5.82
N SER A 103 2.32 -3.21 6.98
CA SER A 103 3.28 -3.27 8.09
C SER A 103 3.39 -4.68 8.67
N GLN A 104 2.27 -5.39 8.82
CA GLN A 104 2.24 -6.78 9.28
C GLN A 104 2.97 -7.71 8.29
N ASP A 105 2.69 -7.56 7.00
CA ASP A 105 3.28 -8.40 5.97
C ASP A 105 4.77 -8.13 5.80
N TYR A 106 5.17 -6.86 5.84
CA TYR A 106 6.56 -6.45 5.80
C TYR A 106 7.34 -7.03 7.00
N ALA A 107 6.80 -6.92 8.21
CA ALA A 107 7.42 -7.50 9.40
C ALA A 107 7.59 -9.03 9.28
N GLN A 108 6.59 -9.73 8.73
CA GLN A 108 6.69 -11.17 8.47
C GLN A 108 7.75 -11.49 7.41
N LYS A 109 7.84 -10.68 6.35
CA LYS A 109 8.85 -10.83 5.29
C LYS A 109 10.27 -10.66 5.86
N GLN A 110 10.50 -9.62 6.65
CA GLN A 110 11.79 -9.37 7.30
C GLN A 110 12.16 -10.51 8.27
N ALA A 111 11.20 -11.00 9.06
CA ALA A 111 11.43 -12.13 9.94
C ALA A 111 11.86 -13.39 9.18
N ARG A 112 11.26 -13.68 8.02
CA ARG A 112 11.66 -14.82 7.16
C ARG A 112 13.05 -14.64 6.56
N ALA A 113 13.38 -13.44 6.10
CA ALA A 113 14.69 -13.14 5.51
C ALA A 113 15.85 -13.32 6.51
N LEU A 114 15.60 -13.12 7.81
CA LEU A 114 16.58 -13.36 8.87
C LEU A 114 16.81 -14.85 9.19
N ILE A 115 15.90 -15.74 8.76
CA ILE A 115 15.93 -17.18 9.08
C ILE A 115 16.36 -18.02 7.87
N SER A 116 16.23 -17.49 6.66
CA SER A 116 16.68 -18.14 5.42
C SER A 116 18.07 -17.59 5.01
N PRO A 117 19.16 -18.38 5.17
CA PRO A 117 20.51 -17.96 4.80
C PRO A 117 20.73 -17.86 3.28
#